data_AF-A0A940E9Y0-F1
#
_entry.id   AF-A0A940E9Y0-F1
#
_cell.length_a   1.000
_cell.length_b   1.000
_cell.length_c   1.000
_cell.angle_alpha   90.00
_cell.angle_beta   90.00
_cell.angle_gamma   90.00
#
_symmetry.space_group_name_H-M   'P 1'
#
loop_
_entity.id
_entity.type
_entity.pdbx_description
1 polymer ?
#
loop_
_entity_poly.entity_id
_entity_poly.type
_entity_poly.pdbx_seq_one_letter_code
_entity_poly.pdbx_strand_id
1 'polypeptide(L)'
;MGDLAVWLRDNVQADDGPEVDAWTLVRTALAAGDHLEAALENKPLPDSLVVKIVRSTWDFIAQGDYSLLKSAIKTETIFPLRTLFTGLFRSTNRNIHVVTTNYDRVAEYAADSGGYIHNTGFLPGYLRRADGAENLIFKQGANLARTVTVWKVHGSLDWFSDPHGGVMSLPMTSELPDGLVPLIVTPGVSKYQRTHDEPFRSAIQGADRVLSAATAFICIGYGFRDGHIHPKLMTRCRVHDVPILVAARTLTPEAKDFLKNNAGRHYLALENHDEGTMVYNRDSPDGIVVIGGKYWELPALNELIGF
;
A
#
# COMPACT_ATOMS: atom_id res chain seq x y z
N MET A 1 -5.63 -8.29 8.72
CA MET A 1 -4.57 -8.23 9.75
C MET A 1 -4.71 -9.29 10.83
N GLY A 2 -5.87 -9.93 11.02
CA GLY A 2 -6.02 -11.03 12.01
C GLY A 2 -5.01 -12.17 11.80
N ASP A 3 -4.88 -12.64 10.56
CA ASP A 3 -3.95 -13.74 10.24
C ASP A 3 -2.49 -13.39 10.53
N LEU A 4 -2.07 -12.16 10.21
CA LEU A 4 -0.72 -11.67 10.55
C LEU A 4 -0.52 -11.59 12.07
N ALA A 5 -1.53 -11.13 12.82
CA ALA A 5 -1.43 -11.06 14.28
C ALA A 5 -1.28 -12.47 14.90
N VAL A 6 -2.04 -13.44 14.40
CA VAL A 6 -1.92 -14.86 14.79
C VAL A 6 -0.53 -15.39 14.43
N TRP A 7 -0.07 -15.15 13.20
CA TRP A 7 1.25 -15.57 12.75
C TRP A 7 2.37 -15.02 13.63
N LEU A 8 2.35 -13.71 13.90
CA LEU A 8 3.38 -13.07 14.72
C LEU A 8 3.41 -13.64 16.13
N ARG A 9 2.23 -13.80 16.76
CA ARG A 9 2.10 -14.43 18.08
C ARG A 9 2.75 -15.81 18.13
N ASP A 10 2.62 -16.58 17.06
CA ASP A 10 3.05 -17.98 17.00
C ASP A 10 4.50 -18.15 16.53
N ASN A 11 5.06 -17.19 15.78
CA ASN A 11 6.37 -17.32 15.12
C ASN A 11 7.46 -16.35 15.64
N VAL A 12 7.12 -15.26 16.33
CA VAL A 12 8.13 -14.37 16.91
C VAL A 12 8.69 -14.99 18.20
N GLN A 13 9.98 -15.27 18.19
CA GLN A 13 10.73 -15.81 19.34
C GLN A 13 11.52 -14.70 20.04
N ALA A 14 10.98 -14.22 21.16
CA ALA A 14 11.66 -13.26 22.02
C ALA A 14 12.81 -13.93 22.79
N ASP A 15 13.95 -13.25 22.88
CA ASP A 15 15.08 -13.68 23.72
C ASP A 15 14.82 -13.34 25.20
N ASP A 16 15.60 -13.92 26.10
CA ASP A 16 15.44 -13.71 27.54
C ASP A 16 15.53 -12.22 27.96
N GLY A 17 14.90 -11.91 29.09
CA GLY A 17 14.93 -10.58 29.70
C GLY A 17 13.98 -9.59 29.00
N PRO A 18 14.45 -8.39 28.59
CA PRO A 18 13.56 -7.32 28.13
C PRO A 18 12.67 -7.67 26.93
N GLU A 19 13.09 -8.59 26.05
CA GLU A 19 12.24 -8.97 24.91
C GLU A 19 11.05 -9.81 25.33
N VAL A 20 11.24 -10.83 26.19
CA VAL A 20 10.14 -11.69 26.68
C VAL A 20 9.12 -10.86 27.44
N ASP A 21 9.56 -9.91 28.28
CA ASP A 21 8.66 -9.02 29.02
C ASP A 21 7.81 -8.18 28.05
N ALA A 22 8.46 -7.52 27.09
CA ALA A 22 7.80 -6.68 26.10
C ALA A 22 6.85 -7.50 25.20
N TRP A 23 7.28 -8.68 24.75
CA TRP A 23 6.49 -9.56 23.90
C TRP A 23 5.29 -10.15 24.63
N THR A 24 5.41 -10.43 25.92
CA THR A 24 4.30 -10.89 26.76
C THR A 24 3.18 -9.85 26.83
N LEU A 25 3.52 -8.55 26.92
CA LEU A 25 2.54 -7.47 26.87
C LEU A 25 1.80 -7.42 25.53
N VAL A 26 2.54 -7.55 24.42
CA VAL A 26 1.95 -7.59 23.07
C VAL A 26 1.00 -8.79 22.93
N ARG A 27 1.44 -9.99 23.34
CA ARG A 27 0.62 -11.21 23.29
C ARG A 27 -0.64 -11.10 24.13
N THR A 28 -0.55 -10.47 25.30
CA THR A 28 -1.70 -10.26 26.19
C THR A 28 -2.72 -9.32 25.54
N ALA A 29 -2.27 -8.22 24.93
CA ALA A 29 -3.15 -7.30 24.21
C ALA A 29 -3.85 -8.01 23.03
N LEU A 30 -3.11 -8.77 22.23
CA LEU A 30 -3.67 -9.56 21.13
C LEU A 30 -4.72 -10.58 21.62
N ALA A 31 -4.46 -11.25 22.75
CA ALA A 31 -5.39 -12.20 23.35
C ALA A 31 -6.65 -11.53 23.93
N ALA A 32 -6.54 -10.27 24.36
CA ALA A 32 -7.67 -9.47 24.83
C ALA A 32 -8.56 -8.93 23.71
N GLY A 33 -8.18 -9.15 22.44
CA GLY A 33 -8.96 -8.73 21.26
C GLY A 33 -8.48 -7.44 20.60
N ASP A 34 -7.37 -6.85 21.07
CA ASP A 34 -6.77 -5.70 20.40
C ASP A 34 -6.31 -6.10 18.99
N HIS A 35 -6.57 -5.23 18.02
CA HIS A 35 -5.98 -5.40 16.69
C HIS A 35 -4.48 -5.12 16.72
N LEU A 36 -3.73 -5.69 15.76
CA LEU A 36 -2.27 -5.69 15.73
C LEU A 36 -1.62 -4.32 15.98
N GLU A 37 -2.17 -3.26 15.38
CA GLU A 37 -1.65 -1.90 15.54
C GLU A 37 -1.69 -1.44 17.01
N ALA A 38 -2.87 -1.43 17.65
CA ALA A 38 -3.01 -1.15 19.09
C ALA A 38 -2.19 -2.09 19.98
N ALA A 39 -2.07 -3.37 19.59
CA ALA A 39 -1.29 -4.32 20.35
C ALA A 39 0.21 -4.01 20.34
N LEU A 40 0.72 -3.33 19.31
CA LEU A 40 2.13 -2.90 19.20
C LEU A 40 2.35 -1.45 19.61
N GLU A 41 1.33 -0.60 19.50
CA GLU A 41 1.41 0.83 19.74
C GLU A 41 1.68 1.17 21.22
N ASN A 42 2.47 2.22 21.44
CA ASN A 42 2.87 2.77 22.74
C ASN A 42 3.54 1.78 23.71
N LYS A 43 4.03 0.63 23.21
CA LYS A 43 4.80 -0.32 24.01
C LYS A 43 6.30 -0.12 23.78
N PRO A 44 7.12 -0.09 24.84
CA PRO A 44 8.57 -0.02 24.69
C PRO A 44 9.08 -1.39 24.20
N LEU A 45 9.27 -1.51 22.88
CA LEU A 45 9.83 -2.71 22.27
C LEU A 45 11.34 -2.53 22.10
N PRO A 46 12.19 -3.46 22.59
CA PRO A 46 13.61 -3.45 22.27
C PRO A 46 13.85 -3.54 20.75
N ASP A 47 14.89 -2.85 20.24
CA ASP A 47 15.21 -2.84 18.80
C ASP A 47 15.40 -4.24 18.21
N SER A 48 15.99 -5.15 18.99
CA SER A 48 16.19 -6.55 18.60
C SER A 48 14.87 -7.30 18.43
N LEU A 49 13.88 -7.07 19.29
CA LEU A 49 12.53 -7.63 19.15
C LEU A 49 11.80 -7.01 17.94
N VAL A 50 11.97 -5.70 17.72
CA VAL A 50 11.44 -5.01 16.52
C VAL A 50 11.96 -5.68 15.24
N VAL A 51 13.26 -5.96 15.16
CA VAL A 51 13.85 -6.65 14.00
C VAL A 51 13.20 -8.02 13.76
N LYS A 52 12.92 -8.78 14.82
CA LYS A 52 12.24 -10.09 14.72
C LYS A 52 10.79 -9.96 14.24
N ILE A 53 10.05 -8.97 14.72
CA ILE A 53 8.69 -8.68 14.27
C ILE A 53 8.68 -8.29 12.78
N VAL A 54 9.61 -7.43 12.35
CA VAL A 54 9.75 -7.02 10.95
C VAL A 54 10.05 -8.23 10.06
N ARG A 55 11.01 -9.08 10.45
CA ARG A 55 11.35 -10.30 9.70
C ARG A 55 10.17 -11.26 9.61
N SER A 56 9.51 -11.56 10.73
CA SER A 56 8.35 -12.46 10.75
C SER A 56 7.16 -11.90 9.94
N THR A 57 6.98 -10.58 9.94
CA THR A 57 5.98 -9.91 9.08
C THR A 57 6.33 -10.07 7.61
N TRP A 58 7.60 -9.87 7.25
CA TRP A 58 8.08 -10.09 5.89
C TRP A 58 7.82 -11.54 5.44
N ASP A 59 8.21 -12.53 6.26
CA ASP A 59 8.04 -13.96 5.95
C ASP A 59 6.58 -14.34 5.71
N PHE A 60 5.66 -13.81 6.52
CA PHE A 60 4.23 -14.06 6.37
C PHE A 60 3.70 -13.57 5.02
N ILE A 61 4.04 -12.33 4.65
CA ILE A 61 3.47 -11.68 3.45
C ILE A 61 4.19 -12.17 2.20
N ALA A 62 5.49 -12.44 2.27
CA ALA A 62 6.30 -12.97 1.17
C ALA A 62 5.78 -14.31 0.65
N GLN A 63 5.20 -15.17 1.49
CA GLN A 63 4.57 -16.42 1.06
C GLN A 63 3.41 -16.18 0.08
N GLY A 64 2.55 -15.21 0.39
CA GLY A 64 1.42 -14.82 -0.46
C GLY A 64 1.89 -14.17 -1.75
N ASP A 65 2.85 -13.24 -1.66
CA ASP A 65 3.42 -12.54 -2.81
C ASP A 65 4.15 -13.52 -3.76
N TYR A 66 4.94 -14.46 -3.23
CA TYR A 66 5.62 -15.47 -4.04
C TYR A 66 4.62 -16.42 -4.72
N SER A 67 3.55 -16.78 -4.01
CA SER A 67 2.47 -17.59 -4.60
C SER A 67 1.77 -16.85 -5.73
N LEU A 68 1.52 -15.55 -5.57
CA LEU A 68 0.96 -14.70 -6.60
C LEU A 68 1.89 -14.60 -7.82
N LEU A 69 3.20 -14.42 -7.62
CA LEU A 69 4.17 -14.41 -8.72
C LEU A 69 4.13 -15.71 -9.53
N LYS A 70 4.10 -16.87 -8.87
CA LYS A 70 3.99 -18.18 -9.55
C LYS A 70 2.72 -18.28 -10.40
N SER A 71 1.58 -17.82 -9.87
CA SER A 71 0.31 -17.81 -10.60
C SER A 71 0.32 -16.80 -11.75
N ALA A 72 0.97 -15.65 -11.58
CA ALA A 72 1.12 -14.63 -12.61
C ALA A 72 1.93 -15.14 -13.81
N ILE A 73 3.05 -15.83 -13.57
CA ILE A 73 3.92 -16.43 -14.61
C ILE A 73 3.14 -17.44 -15.46
N LYS A 74 2.27 -18.23 -14.83
CA LYS A 74 1.43 -19.22 -15.52
C LYS A 74 0.22 -18.59 -16.24
N THR A 75 0.05 -17.28 -16.17
CA THR A 75 -1.13 -16.56 -16.67
C THR A 75 -2.46 -17.02 -16.05
N GLU A 76 -2.39 -17.64 -14.86
CA GLU A 76 -3.55 -18.11 -14.10
C GLU A 76 -4.23 -16.98 -13.31
N THR A 77 -3.57 -15.83 -13.18
CA THR A 77 -4.07 -14.66 -12.44
C THR A 77 -4.47 -13.53 -13.38
N ILE A 78 -5.71 -13.05 -13.21
CA ILE A 78 -6.18 -11.80 -13.79
C ILE A 78 -6.02 -10.72 -12.73
N PHE A 79 -5.28 -9.65 -13.05
CA PHE A 79 -5.09 -8.51 -12.17
C PHE A 79 -6.12 -7.41 -12.48
N PRO A 80 -7.09 -7.11 -11.60
CA PRO A 80 -8.03 -6.02 -11.86
C PRO A 80 -7.33 -4.64 -11.92
N LEU A 81 -6.20 -4.47 -11.24
CA LEU A 81 -5.34 -3.29 -11.39
C LEU A 81 -4.76 -3.16 -12.80
N ARG A 82 -4.47 -4.28 -13.50
CA ARG A 82 -4.02 -4.23 -14.89
C ARG A 82 -5.10 -3.65 -15.79
N THR A 83 -6.35 -4.06 -15.61
CA THR A 83 -7.49 -3.50 -16.34
C THR A 83 -7.64 -2.02 -16.06
N LEU A 84 -7.54 -1.61 -14.80
CA LEU A 84 -7.56 -0.20 -14.40
C LEU A 84 -6.45 0.60 -15.11
N PHE A 85 -5.21 0.15 -15.04
CA PHE A 85 -4.09 0.82 -15.70
C PHE A 85 -4.28 0.90 -17.22
N THR A 86 -4.74 -0.19 -17.83
CA THR A 86 -5.02 -0.24 -19.27
C THR A 86 -6.05 0.81 -19.66
N GLY A 87 -7.15 0.91 -18.92
CA GLY A 87 -8.19 1.90 -19.12
C GLY A 87 -7.67 3.33 -18.97
N LEU A 88 -6.94 3.62 -17.89
CA LEU A 88 -6.32 4.93 -17.65
C LEU A 88 -5.32 5.32 -18.77
N PHE A 89 -4.59 4.36 -19.34
CA PHE A 89 -3.67 4.58 -20.45
C PHE A 89 -4.33 4.77 -21.82
N ARG A 90 -5.67 4.60 -21.94
CA ARG A 90 -6.44 5.02 -23.12
C ARG A 90 -6.55 6.55 -23.23
N SER A 91 -6.20 7.28 -22.17
CA SER A 91 -6.10 8.74 -22.16
C SER A 91 -4.73 9.26 -22.66
N THR A 92 -4.47 10.55 -22.52
CA THR A 92 -3.16 11.17 -22.78
C THR A 92 -2.10 10.87 -21.71
N ASN A 93 -2.48 10.21 -20.61
CA ASN A 93 -1.54 9.85 -19.55
C ASN A 93 -0.45 8.90 -20.06
N ARG A 94 0.80 9.22 -19.70
CA ARG A 94 1.97 8.36 -19.94
C ARG A 94 2.55 7.75 -18.67
N ASN A 95 2.26 8.34 -17.52
CA ASN A 95 2.63 7.79 -16.22
C ASN A 95 1.39 7.71 -15.33
N ILE A 96 1.15 6.56 -14.72
CA ILE A 96 0.16 6.39 -13.67
C ILE A 96 0.90 6.32 -12.34
N HIS A 97 0.50 7.13 -11.37
CA HIS A 97 1.09 7.12 -10.04
C HIS A 97 0.21 6.32 -9.09
N VAL A 98 0.80 5.34 -8.42
CA VAL A 98 0.18 4.56 -7.35
C VAL A 98 0.88 4.93 -6.05
N VAL A 99 0.15 5.41 -5.05
CA VAL A 99 0.68 5.58 -3.69
C VAL A 99 0.07 4.48 -2.84
N THR A 100 0.90 3.70 -2.16
CA THR A 100 0.40 2.54 -1.39
C THR A 100 1.15 2.34 -0.08
N THR A 101 0.39 1.97 0.95
CA THR A 101 0.88 1.53 2.26
C THR A 101 1.15 0.03 2.29
N ASN A 102 0.82 -0.70 1.20
CA ASN A 102 1.03 -2.14 1.12
C ASN A 102 2.48 -2.48 0.77
N TYR A 103 3.01 -3.51 1.43
CA TYR A 103 4.38 -4.00 1.18
C TYR A 103 4.47 -4.92 -0.04
N ASP A 104 3.38 -5.65 -0.33
CA ASP A 104 3.28 -6.57 -1.46
C ASP A 104 3.49 -5.86 -2.81
N ARG A 105 3.74 -6.63 -3.87
CA ARG A 105 4.03 -6.11 -5.21
C ARG A 105 2.90 -6.33 -6.21
N VAL A 106 1.65 -6.39 -5.74
CA VAL A 106 0.49 -6.62 -6.60
C VAL A 106 0.37 -5.55 -7.69
N ALA A 107 0.67 -4.28 -7.38
CA ALA A 107 0.61 -3.19 -8.36
C ALA A 107 1.69 -3.32 -9.44
N GLU A 108 2.89 -3.76 -9.07
CA GLU A 108 4.00 -4.01 -9.98
C GLU A 108 3.70 -5.19 -10.90
N TYR A 109 3.22 -6.32 -10.36
CA TYR A 109 2.78 -7.46 -11.18
C TYR A 109 1.64 -7.09 -12.14
N ALA A 110 0.71 -6.25 -11.69
CA ALA A 110 -0.35 -5.74 -12.55
C ALA A 110 0.18 -4.85 -13.69
N ALA A 111 1.19 -4.02 -13.43
CA ALA A 111 1.85 -3.21 -14.45
C ALA A 111 2.61 -4.09 -15.45
N ASP A 112 3.44 -5.01 -14.96
CA ASP A 112 4.26 -5.90 -15.78
C ASP A 112 3.41 -6.83 -16.65
N SER A 113 2.34 -7.41 -16.09
CA SER A 113 1.40 -8.24 -16.85
C SER A 113 0.61 -7.45 -17.90
N GLY A 114 0.54 -6.12 -17.76
CA GLY A 114 0.01 -5.20 -18.76
C GLY A 114 1.02 -4.75 -19.83
N GLY A 115 2.29 -5.15 -19.70
CA GLY A 115 3.37 -4.68 -20.57
C GLY A 115 3.82 -3.24 -20.30
N TYR A 116 3.58 -2.73 -19.09
CA TYR A 116 4.00 -1.40 -18.65
C TYR A 116 5.24 -1.49 -17.78
N ILE A 117 6.09 -0.47 -17.84
CA ILE A 117 7.29 -0.41 -16.99
C ILE A 117 6.87 0.07 -15.60
N HIS A 118 7.10 -0.72 -14.55
CA HIS A 118 6.94 -0.24 -13.18
C HIS A 118 8.21 0.47 -12.68
N ASN A 119 8.04 1.48 -11.83
CA ASN A 119 9.12 2.18 -11.13
C ASN A 119 8.77 2.36 -9.66
N THR A 120 9.69 2.07 -8.74
CA THR A 120 9.52 2.20 -7.29
C THR A 120 10.52 3.17 -6.63
N GLY A 121 11.25 3.96 -7.42
CA GLY A 121 12.33 4.83 -6.93
C GLY A 121 13.70 4.14 -6.86
N PHE A 122 13.82 2.99 -7.51
CA PHE A 122 15.04 2.22 -7.62
C PHE A 122 15.44 2.08 -9.08
N LEU A 123 16.74 2.10 -9.35
CA LEU A 123 17.27 1.87 -10.71
C LEU A 123 16.87 0.48 -11.23
N PRO A 124 16.58 0.32 -12.52
CA PRO A 124 16.33 -0.98 -13.12
C PRO A 124 17.53 -1.92 -13.00
N GLY A 125 17.27 -3.21 -12.83
CA GLY A 125 18.30 -4.24 -12.77
C GLY A 125 17.96 -5.37 -11.81
N TYR A 126 18.86 -6.35 -11.69
CA TYR A 126 18.73 -7.43 -10.71
C TYR A 126 19.17 -7.00 -9.31
N LEU A 127 20.18 -6.14 -9.21
CA LEU A 127 20.63 -5.56 -7.95
C LEU A 127 20.33 -4.07 -8.00
N ARG A 128 19.14 -3.68 -7.56
CA ARG A 128 18.64 -2.32 -7.73
C ARG A 128 19.11 -1.44 -6.58
N ARG A 129 19.64 -0.26 -6.89
CA ARG A 129 20.03 0.75 -5.89
C ARG A 129 18.98 1.86 -5.84
N ALA A 130 18.78 2.44 -4.66
CA ALA A 130 17.89 3.58 -4.50
C ALA A 130 18.41 4.77 -5.30
N ASP A 131 17.52 5.48 -6.00
CA ASP A 131 17.85 6.64 -6.84
C ASP A 131 17.18 7.94 -6.37
N GLY A 132 17.00 8.06 -5.06
CA GLY A 132 16.33 9.22 -4.47
C GLY A 132 14.86 9.35 -4.88
N ALA A 133 14.33 10.57 -4.77
CA ALA A 133 12.91 10.89 -4.99
C ALA A 133 12.56 11.28 -6.44
N GLU A 134 13.49 11.13 -7.38
CA GLU A 134 13.29 11.58 -8.77
C GLU A 134 12.55 10.54 -9.62
N ASN A 135 11.78 11.03 -10.59
CA ASN A 135 11.09 10.17 -11.54
C ASN A 135 12.06 9.77 -12.67
N LEU A 136 12.30 8.48 -12.81
CA LEU A 136 13.00 7.93 -13.96
C LEU A 136 12.18 8.11 -15.24
N ILE A 137 12.84 8.57 -16.30
CA ILE A 137 12.25 8.72 -17.63
C ILE A 137 12.61 7.51 -18.48
N PHE A 138 11.59 6.75 -18.89
CA PHE A 138 11.75 5.60 -19.77
C PHE A 138 11.31 5.93 -21.20
N LYS A 139 12.14 5.54 -22.17
CA LYS A 139 11.85 5.70 -23.60
C LYS A 139 11.87 4.34 -24.30
N GLN A 140 10.94 4.15 -25.23
CA GLN A 140 10.92 3.04 -26.18
C GLN A 140 11.09 3.61 -27.59
N GLY A 141 12.31 3.50 -28.12
CA GLY A 141 12.71 4.23 -29.32
C GLY A 141 12.64 5.75 -29.08
N ALA A 142 11.94 6.47 -29.97
CA ALA A 142 11.77 7.92 -29.86
C ALA A 142 10.67 8.34 -28.86
N ASN A 143 9.82 7.42 -28.43
CA ASN A 143 8.63 7.73 -27.63
C ASN A 143 8.86 7.51 -26.15
N LEU A 144 8.18 8.28 -25.30
CA LEU A 144 8.07 7.97 -23.88
C LEU A 144 7.30 6.66 -23.69
N ALA A 145 7.86 5.75 -22.91
CA ALA A 145 7.19 4.52 -22.53
C ALA A 145 6.03 4.83 -21.57
N ARG A 146 5.03 3.93 -21.53
CA ARG A 146 4.00 3.98 -20.49
C ARG A 146 4.54 3.36 -19.21
N THR A 147 4.44 4.11 -18.12
CA THR A 147 5.02 3.72 -16.83
C THR A 147 3.99 3.72 -15.73
N VAL A 148 4.13 2.82 -14.76
CA VAL A 148 3.38 2.84 -13.50
C VAL A 148 4.38 3.10 -12.38
N THR A 149 4.36 4.30 -11.81
CA THR A 149 5.24 4.66 -10.69
C THR A 149 4.54 4.35 -9.38
N VAL A 150 5.08 3.41 -8.60
CA VAL A 150 4.53 2.92 -7.34
C VAL A 150 5.34 3.47 -6.17
N TRP A 151 4.75 4.40 -5.42
CA TRP A 151 5.33 4.99 -4.21
C TRP A 151 4.97 4.15 -2.99
N LYS A 152 5.94 3.35 -2.53
CA LYS A 152 5.86 2.44 -1.38
C LYS A 152 6.20 3.16 -0.08
N VAL A 153 5.25 3.90 0.46
CA VAL A 153 5.49 4.81 1.59
C VAL A 153 5.80 4.09 2.91
N HIS A 154 5.40 2.82 3.03
CA HIS A 154 5.73 1.96 4.18
C HIS A 154 6.74 0.87 3.84
N GLY A 155 7.45 1.00 2.72
CA GLY A 155 8.39 0.00 2.25
C GLY A 155 7.79 -1.07 1.37
N SER A 156 8.62 -1.99 0.91
CA SER A 156 8.22 -3.10 0.07
C SER A 156 8.97 -4.38 0.43
N LEU A 157 8.37 -5.53 0.11
CA LEU A 157 8.98 -6.84 0.32
C LEU A 157 10.30 -7.03 -0.43
N ASP A 158 10.54 -6.24 -1.48
CA ASP A 158 11.78 -6.31 -2.22
C ASP A 158 12.83 -5.31 -1.75
N TRP A 159 12.63 -4.58 -0.65
CA TRP A 159 13.59 -3.59 -0.13
C TRP A 159 14.37 -4.12 1.06
N PHE A 160 15.68 -3.92 1.04
CA PHE A 160 16.60 -4.43 2.04
C PHE A 160 17.70 -3.43 2.37
N SER A 161 18.18 -3.47 3.61
CA SER A 161 19.46 -2.88 4.02
C SER A 161 20.48 -4.00 4.20
N ASP A 162 21.70 -3.76 3.72
CA ASP A 162 22.86 -4.57 4.11
C ASP A 162 23.39 -4.17 5.50
N PRO A 163 24.31 -4.96 6.11
CA PRO A 163 24.91 -4.66 7.41
C PRO A 163 25.71 -3.35 7.48
N HIS A 164 26.05 -2.75 6.34
CA HIS A 164 26.74 -1.47 6.26
C HIS A 164 25.79 -0.28 6.07
N GLY A 165 24.47 -0.52 6.10
CA GLY A 165 23.44 0.50 5.90
C GLY A 165 23.14 0.81 4.43
N GLY A 166 23.69 0.03 3.49
CA GLY A 166 23.42 0.19 2.06
C GLY A 166 22.02 -0.30 1.70
N VAL A 167 21.23 0.57 1.07
CA VAL A 167 19.88 0.24 0.61
C VAL A 167 19.94 -0.43 -0.76
N MET A 168 19.14 -1.48 -0.93
CA MET A 168 18.96 -2.13 -2.21
C MET A 168 17.54 -2.68 -2.37
N SER A 169 17.19 -2.96 -3.61
CA SER A 169 16.04 -3.77 -3.93
C SER A 169 16.40 -4.98 -4.79
N LEU A 170 15.83 -6.13 -4.45
CA LEU A 170 16.14 -7.42 -5.06
C LEU A 170 14.93 -8.00 -5.80
N PRO A 171 15.10 -8.93 -6.76
CA PRO A 171 13.98 -9.66 -7.33
C PRO A 171 13.30 -10.50 -6.25
N MET A 172 12.09 -11.01 -6.49
CA MET A 172 11.44 -11.85 -5.49
C MET A 172 12.28 -13.07 -5.11
N THR A 173 12.45 -13.29 -3.82
CA THR A 173 13.01 -14.49 -3.23
C THR A 173 11.93 -15.20 -2.40
N SER A 174 11.93 -16.54 -2.39
CA SER A 174 11.01 -17.30 -1.53
C SER A 174 11.36 -17.23 -0.05
N GLU A 175 12.59 -16.82 0.25
CA GLU A 175 13.17 -16.74 1.59
C GLU A 175 13.90 -15.40 1.74
N LEU A 176 14.00 -14.93 2.98
CA LEU A 176 14.71 -13.71 3.32
C LEU A 176 16.22 -13.93 3.13
N PRO A 177 16.93 -13.12 2.32
CA PRO A 177 18.35 -13.33 2.09
C PRO A 177 19.19 -13.13 3.36
N ASP A 178 20.13 -14.04 3.59
CA ASP A 178 21.02 -14.00 4.76
C ASP A 178 21.75 -12.66 4.90
N GLY A 179 21.79 -12.16 6.13
CA GLY A 179 22.47 -10.90 6.46
C GLY A 179 21.76 -9.62 6.02
N LEU A 180 20.65 -9.72 5.30
CA LEU A 180 19.83 -8.56 4.94
C LEU A 180 18.74 -8.28 5.98
N VAL A 181 18.37 -7.01 6.08
CA VAL A 181 17.28 -6.54 6.94
C VAL A 181 16.17 -5.98 6.04
N PRO A 182 14.93 -6.52 6.11
CA PRO A 182 13.81 -5.97 5.36
C PRO A 182 13.53 -4.52 5.72
N LEU A 183 13.22 -3.72 4.71
CA LEU A 183 12.83 -2.33 4.86
C LEU A 183 11.32 -2.19 4.64
N ILE A 184 10.57 -2.61 5.65
CA ILE A 184 9.12 -2.40 5.77
C ILE A 184 8.78 -1.74 7.11
N VAL A 185 7.76 -0.91 7.13
CA VAL A 185 7.27 -0.21 8.33
C VAL A 185 6.06 -0.96 8.87
N THR A 186 6.27 -1.77 9.91
CA THR A 186 5.19 -2.56 10.54
C THR A 186 4.22 -1.68 11.35
N PRO A 187 2.95 -2.08 11.50
CA PRO A 187 1.98 -1.37 12.33
C PRO A 187 2.46 -1.21 13.78
N GLY A 188 2.15 -0.08 14.43
CA GLY A 188 2.39 0.20 15.86
C GLY A 188 3.85 0.37 16.31
N VAL A 189 4.82 -0.27 15.65
CA VAL A 189 6.25 -0.10 15.92
C VAL A 189 6.71 1.24 15.34
N SER A 190 7.32 2.10 16.17
CA SER A 190 7.84 3.45 15.90
C SER A 190 7.86 3.87 14.41
N LYS A 191 6.66 4.03 13.84
CA LYS A 191 6.37 4.39 12.44
C LYS A 191 7.07 5.69 12.03
N TYR A 192 7.44 6.47 13.05
CA TYR A 192 8.07 7.78 12.98
C TYR A 192 9.61 7.73 12.94
N GLN A 193 10.27 6.68 13.42
CA GLN A 193 11.74 6.67 13.47
C GLN A 193 12.37 6.33 12.12
N ARG A 194 11.79 5.39 11.37
CA ARG A 194 12.38 4.91 10.10
C ARG A 194 11.92 5.65 8.85
N THR A 195 10.81 6.37 8.89
CA THR A 195 10.28 7.09 7.71
C THR A 195 11.12 8.30 7.32
N HIS A 196 12.01 8.77 8.22
CA HIS A 196 12.98 9.80 7.92
C HIS A 196 14.23 9.27 7.21
N ASP A 197 14.44 7.96 7.13
CA ASP A 197 15.60 7.36 6.50
C ASP A 197 15.32 6.97 5.04
N GLU A 198 16.37 6.82 4.24
CA GLU A 198 16.23 6.23 2.91
C GLU A 198 15.95 4.73 3.03
N PRO A 199 15.12 4.15 2.13
CA PRO A 199 14.48 4.75 0.96
C PRO A 199 13.10 5.39 1.25
N PHE A 200 12.60 5.32 2.48
CA PHE A 200 11.27 5.80 2.85
C PHE A 200 11.10 7.30 2.62
N ARG A 201 12.12 8.09 2.99
CA ARG A 201 12.14 9.54 2.77
C ARG A 201 11.87 9.88 1.31
N SER A 202 12.60 9.25 0.39
CA SER A 202 12.42 9.48 -1.05
C SER A 202 11.06 9.04 -1.56
N ALA A 203 10.58 7.88 -1.11
CA ALA A 203 9.26 7.37 -1.49
C ALA A 203 8.12 8.29 -1.02
N ILE A 204 8.22 8.79 0.22
CA ILE A 204 7.25 9.75 0.79
C ILE A 204 7.33 11.07 0.03
N GLN A 205 8.52 11.63 -0.23
CA GLN A 205 8.67 12.87 -1.00
C GLN A 205 8.07 12.75 -2.42
N GLY A 206 8.27 11.60 -3.08
CA GLY A 206 7.69 11.30 -4.37
C GLY A 206 6.16 11.22 -4.33
N ALA A 207 5.61 10.45 -3.37
CA ALA A 207 4.18 10.37 -3.12
C ALA A 207 3.57 11.76 -2.88
N ASP A 208 4.22 12.53 -2.02
CA ASP A 208 3.84 13.89 -1.65
C ASP A 208 3.75 14.83 -2.86
N ARG A 209 4.74 14.75 -3.76
CA ARG A 209 4.78 15.55 -4.99
C ARG A 209 3.60 15.22 -5.90
N VAL A 210 3.33 13.93 -6.11
CA VAL A 210 2.28 13.49 -7.03
C VAL A 210 0.88 13.72 -6.45
N LEU A 211 0.71 13.53 -5.14
CA LEU A 211 -0.56 13.83 -4.45
C LEU A 211 -0.87 15.34 -4.53
N SER A 212 0.12 16.21 -4.34
CA SER A 212 -0.06 17.66 -4.50
C SER A 212 -0.40 18.10 -5.94
N ALA A 213 0.08 17.37 -6.95
CA ALA A 213 -0.14 17.70 -8.35
C ALA A 213 -1.37 17.02 -8.97
N ALA A 214 -1.96 16.02 -8.30
CA ALA A 214 -3.03 15.20 -8.83
C ALA A 214 -4.28 16.03 -9.19
N THR A 215 -4.90 15.68 -10.31
CA THR A 215 -6.15 16.27 -10.82
C THR A 215 -7.38 15.41 -10.54
N ALA A 216 -7.19 14.17 -10.06
CA ALA A 216 -8.23 13.26 -9.59
C ALA A 216 -7.60 12.16 -8.73
N PHE A 217 -8.40 11.53 -7.86
CA PHE A 217 -7.99 10.41 -7.02
C PHE A 217 -8.91 9.20 -7.20
N ILE A 218 -8.32 8.00 -7.20
CA ILE A 218 -9.02 6.72 -7.03
C ILE A 218 -8.39 6.02 -5.82
N CYS A 219 -9.14 5.89 -4.74
CA CYS A 219 -8.74 5.24 -3.50
C CYS A 219 -9.38 3.84 -3.42
N ILE A 220 -8.57 2.79 -3.37
CA ILE A 220 -9.05 1.40 -3.35
C ILE A 220 -8.61 0.77 -2.03
N GLY A 221 -9.57 0.37 -1.19
CA GLY A 221 -9.31 -0.27 0.10
C GLY A 221 -8.53 0.60 1.10
N TYR A 222 -8.56 1.92 0.93
CA TYR A 222 -7.78 2.84 1.77
C TYR A 222 -8.60 3.32 2.98
N GLY A 223 -8.06 3.12 4.19
CA GLY A 223 -8.78 3.39 5.44
C GLY A 223 -8.65 4.80 6.01
N PHE A 224 -7.93 5.72 5.35
CA PHE A 224 -7.75 7.12 5.80
C PHE A 224 -7.23 7.29 7.24
N ARG A 225 -6.42 6.34 7.73
CA ARG A 225 -5.77 6.41 9.06
C ARG A 225 -4.32 6.87 9.01
N ASP A 226 -3.80 7.09 7.80
CA ASP A 226 -2.40 7.44 7.62
C ASP A 226 -2.15 8.95 7.65
N GLY A 227 -1.93 9.48 8.85
CA GLY A 227 -1.78 10.91 9.11
C GLY A 227 -0.55 11.60 8.49
N HIS A 228 0.41 10.86 7.90
CA HIS A 228 1.55 11.47 7.18
C HIS A 228 1.37 11.43 5.66
N ILE A 229 0.43 10.64 5.14
CA ILE A 229 0.25 10.45 3.69
C ILE A 229 -0.99 11.17 3.15
N HIS A 230 -2.16 10.96 3.75
CA HIS A 230 -3.39 11.54 3.20
C HIS A 230 -3.61 13.05 3.39
N PRO A 231 -2.92 13.82 4.28
CA PRO A 231 -3.22 15.24 4.45
C PRO A 231 -3.14 16.05 3.15
N LYS A 232 -2.23 15.68 2.24
CA LYS A 232 -2.11 16.31 0.91
C LYS A 232 -3.32 16.01 0.04
N LEU A 233 -3.74 14.75 -0.02
CA LEU A 233 -4.97 14.34 -0.71
C LEU A 233 -6.19 15.08 -0.15
N MET A 234 -6.33 15.15 1.18
CA MET A 234 -7.44 15.86 1.82
C MET A 234 -7.45 17.34 1.46
N THR A 235 -6.27 17.98 1.48
CA THR A 235 -6.14 19.39 1.09
C THR A 235 -6.56 19.61 -0.36
N ARG A 236 -6.15 18.72 -1.27
CA ARG A 236 -6.54 18.77 -2.69
C ARG A 236 -8.05 18.64 -2.89
N CYS A 237 -8.69 17.70 -2.21
CA CYS A 237 -10.14 17.53 -2.30
C CYS A 237 -10.88 18.72 -1.68
N ARG A 238 -10.50 19.14 -0.47
CA ARG A 238 -11.20 20.20 0.28
C ARG A 238 -11.03 21.59 -0.32
N VAL A 239 -9.81 21.97 -0.69
CA VAL A 239 -9.46 23.34 -1.10
C VAL A 239 -9.62 23.52 -2.61
N HIS A 240 -9.27 22.50 -3.40
CA HIS A 240 -9.24 22.59 -4.85
C HIS A 240 -10.38 21.82 -5.53
N ASP A 241 -11.30 21.23 -4.75
CA ASP A 241 -12.46 20.47 -5.23
C ASP A 241 -12.06 19.36 -6.23
N VAL A 242 -10.88 18.76 -6.00
CA VAL A 242 -10.34 17.69 -6.84
C VAL A 242 -11.22 16.45 -6.73
N PRO A 243 -11.70 15.87 -7.85
CA PRO A 243 -12.55 14.69 -7.81
C PRO A 243 -11.91 13.49 -7.13
N ILE A 244 -12.68 12.77 -6.32
CA ILE A 244 -12.23 11.57 -5.62
C ILE A 244 -13.26 10.44 -5.70
N LEU A 245 -12.79 9.26 -6.09
CA LEU A 245 -13.53 8.00 -6.01
C LEU A 245 -12.93 7.14 -4.90
N VAL A 246 -13.74 6.65 -3.98
CA VAL A 246 -13.32 5.73 -2.90
C VAL A 246 -14.08 4.42 -3.03
N ALA A 247 -13.39 3.29 -3.17
CA ALA A 247 -14.01 1.96 -3.21
C ALA A 247 -13.38 1.08 -2.13
N ALA A 248 -14.19 0.54 -1.23
CA ALA A 248 -13.71 -0.36 -0.17
C ALA A 248 -14.81 -1.33 0.23
N ARG A 249 -14.44 -2.52 0.70
CA ARG A 249 -15.42 -3.45 1.29
C ARG A 249 -16.15 -2.81 2.47
N THR A 250 -15.41 -2.12 3.33
CA THR A 250 -15.97 -1.40 4.48
C THR A 250 -15.26 -0.06 4.58
N LEU A 251 -16.01 1.01 4.62
CA LEU A 251 -15.50 2.35 4.85
C LEU A 251 -15.30 2.54 6.35
N THR A 252 -14.09 2.92 6.73
CA THR A 252 -13.76 3.23 8.12
C THR A 252 -14.50 4.49 8.59
N PRO A 253 -14.66 4.69 9.91
CA PRO A 253 -15.18 5.95 10.45
C PRO A 253 -14.40 7.17 9.93
N GLU A 254 -13.08 7.06 9.82
CA GLU A 254 -12.21 8.12 9.30
C GLU A 254 -12.49 8.41 7.81
N ALA A 255 -12.73 7.38 7.00
CA ALA A 255 -13.11 7.55 5.61
C ALA A 255 -14.48 8.24 5.48
N LYS A 256 -15.46 7.84 6.30
CA LYS A 256 -16.80 8.45 6.30
C LYS A 256 -16.75 9.91 6.77
N ASP A 257 -15.95 10.22 7.80
CA ASP A 257 -15.71 11.60 8.23
C ASP A 257 -15.07 12.44 7.13
N PHE A 258 -14.04 11.92 6.47
CA PHE A 258 -13.41 12.57 5.32
C PHE A 258 -14.44 12.87 4.21
N LEU A 259 -15.26 11.89 3.82
CA LEU A 259 -16.27 12.05 2.77
C LEU A 259 -17.29 13.14 3.11
N LYS A 260 -17.76 13.16 4.36
CA LYS A 260 -18.76 14.14 4.83
C LYS A 260 -18.19 15.55 4.98
N ASN A 261 -16.96 15.66 5.49
CA ASN A 261 -16.43 16.94 5.98
C ASN A 261 -15.29 17.53 5.14
N ASN A 262 -14.65 16.74 4.27
CA ASN A 262 -13.39 17.13 3.62
C ASN A 262 -13.27 16.75 2.12
N ALA A 263 -14.15 15.92 1.55
CA ALA A 263 -14.02 15.44 0.17
C ALA A 263 -14.45 16.43 -0.92
N GLY A 264 -14.92 17.63 -0.55
CA GLY A 264 -15.40 18.62 -1.52
C GLY A 264 -16.77 18.25 -2.10
N ARG A 265 -17.07 18.74 -3.30
CA ARG A 265 -18.34 18.51 -4.01
C ARG A 265 -18.28 17.29 -4.93
N HIS A 266 -17.09 16.95 -5.42
CA HIS A 266 -16.89 15.91 -6.43
C HIS A 266 -16.36 14.62 -5.80
N TYR A 267 -17.20 13.95 -5.02
CA TYR A 267 -16.84 12.65 -4.46
C TYR A 267 -17.87 11.56 -4.78
N LEU A 268 -17.37 10.34 -4.93
CA LEU A 268 -18.15 9.11 -5.00
C LEU A 268 -17.50 8.07 -4.10
N ALA A 269 -18.25 7.46 -3.18
CA ALA A 269 -17.75 6.35 -2.38
C ALA A 269 -18.63 5.11 -2.55
N LEU A 270 -18.00 3.94 -2.63
CA LEU A 270 -18.62 2.64 -2.88
C LEU A 270 -18.23 1.69 -1.75
N GLU A 271 -19.22 1.25 -0.98
CA GLU A 271 -19.07 0.33 0.15
C GLU A 271 -19.91 -0.93 -0.07
N ASN A 272 -19.49 -2.07 0.49
CA ASN A 272 -20.28 -3.30 0.45
C ASN A 272 -21.65 -3.13 1.13
N HIS A 273 -22.68 -3.67 0.50
CA HIS A 273 -24.00 -3.83 1.09
C HIS A 273 -24.56 -5.21 0.72
N ASP A 274 -25.38 -5.82 1.58
CA ASP A 274 -25.86 -7.20 1.39
C ASP A 274 -26.59 -7.39 0.05
N GLU A 275 -27.34 -6.37 -0.38
CA GLU A 275 -28.10 -6.37 -1.63
C GLU A 275 -27.37 -5.74 -2.82
N GLY A 276 -26.12 -5.29 -2.67
CA GLY A 276 -25.36 -4.64 -3.75
C GLY A 276 -24.25 -3.71 -3.26
N THR A 277 -24.35 -2.43 -3.60
CA THR A 277 -23.35 -1.41 -3.21
C THR A 277 -24.03 -0.23 -2.53
N MET A 278 -23.52 0.13 -1.36
CA MET A 278 -23.86 1.40 -0.72
C MET A 278 -23.03 2.51 -1.38
N VAL A 279 -23.72 3.53 -1.89
CA VAL A 279 -23.13 4.63 -2.64
C VAL A 279 -23.28 5.93 -1.86
N TYR A 280 -22.16 6.62 -1.62
CA TYR A 280 -22.11 7.92 -0.98
C TYR A 280 -21.67 8.97 -1.99
N ASN A 281 -22.37 10.11 -2.02
CA ASN A 281 -22.01 11.27 -2.82
C ASN A 281 -22.59 12.54 -2.18
N ARG A 282 -22.35 13.70 -2.78
CA ARG A 282 -22.85 14.98 -2.27
C ARG A 282 -24.36 15.02 -2.03
N ASP A 283 -25.15 14.42 -2.93
CA ASP A 283 -26.61 14.43 -2.87
C ASP A 283 -27.16 13.32 -1.95
N SER A 284 -26.32 12.35 -1.59
CA SER A 284 -26.63 11.22 -0.72
C SER A 284 -25.49 10.97 0.28
N PRO A 285 -25.22 11.90 1.21
CA PRO A 285 -24.08 11.83 2.12
C PRO A 285 -24.23 10.74 3.20
N ASP A 286 -25.46 10.30 3.47
CA ASP A 286 -25.76 9.18 4.36
C ASP A 286 -25.85 7.83 3.64
N GLY A 287 -25.70 7.84 2.31
CA GLY A 287 -25.65 6.65 1.47
C GLY A 287 -27.00 6.30 0.85
N ILE A 288 -26.95 5.74 -0.36
CA ILE A 288 -28.07 5.09 -1.04
C ILE A 288 -27.64 3.69 -1.50
N VAL A 289 -28.54 2.72 -1.42
CA VAL A 289 -28.26 1.36 -1.86
C VAL A 289 -28.57 1.24 -3.35
N VAL A 290 -27.56 0.83 -4.12
CA VAL A 290 -27.71 0.39 -5.51
C VAL A 290 -27.77 -1.13 -5.52
N ILE A 291 -28.93 -1.68 -5.89
CA ILE A 291 -29.21 -3.11 -5.86
C ILE A 291 -28.43 -3.84 -6.99
N GLY A 292 -27.92 -5.03 -6.67
CA GLY A 292 -27.38 -6.01 -7.62
C GLY A 292 -25.89 -5.91 -7.94
N GLY A 293 -25.36 -4.70 -8.15
CA GLY A 293 -23.96 -4.51 -8.50
C GLY A 293 -23.05 -4.43 -7.27
N LYS A 294 -21.89 -5.12 -7.30
CA LYS A 294 -20.82 -5.03 -6.28
C LYS A 294 -19.70 -4.09 -6.71
N TYR A 295 -20.03 -2.84 -7.01
CA TYR A 295 -19.10 -1.85 -7.58
C TYR A 295 -17.99 -1.40 -6.62
N TRP A 296 -18.01 -1.82 -5.35
CA TRP A 296 -16.88 -1.67 -4.44
C TRP A 296 -15.74 -2.67 -4.74
N GLU A 297 -16.01 -3.75 -5.47
CA GLU A 297 -15.00 -4.69 -5.97
C GLU A 297 -14.35 -4.12 -7.23
N LEU A 298 -13.01 -4.14 -7.29
CA LEU A 298 -12.27 -3.53 -8.39
C LEU A 298 -12.65 -4.06 -9.80
N PRO A 299 -12.91 -5.36 -10.02
CA PRO A 299 -13.41 -5.84 -11.33
C PRO A 299 -14.70 -5.15 -11.76
N ALA A 300 -15.72 -5.14 -10.90
CA ALA A 300 -17.01 -4.52 -11.20
C ALA A 300 -16.89 -2.99 -11.32
N LEU A 301 -15.99 -2.37 -10.54
CA LEU A 301 -15.70 -0.95 -10.68
C LEU A 301 -15.10 -0.62 -12.06
N ASN A 302 -14.16 -1.42 -12.54
CA ASN A 302 -13.56 -1.22 -13.86
C ASN A 302 -14.62 -1.29 -14.97
N GLU A 303 -15.56 -2.22 -14.89
CA GLU A 303 -16.69 -2.31 -15.82
C GLU A 303 -17.57 -1.07 -15.75
N LEU A 304 -17.90 -0.60 -14.55
CA LEU A 304 -18.74 0.60 -14.33
C LEU A 304 -18.13 1.86 -14.98
N ILE A 305 -16.80 2.02 -14.90
CA ILE A 305 -16.08 3.17 -15.47
C ILE A 305 -15.69 2.97 -16.95
N GLY A 306 -15.96 1.79 -17.53
CA GLY A 306 -15.74 1.49 -18.95
C GLY A 306 -14.31 1.08 -19.33
N PHE A 307 -13.58 0.42 -18.42
CA PHE A 307 -12.21 -0.03 -18.63
C PHE A 307 -12.09 -1.48 -19.11
#